data_AF-A0A2N6VJU3-F1
#
_entry.id   AF-A0A2N6VJU3-F1
#
_cell.length_a   1.000
_cell.length_b   1.000
_cell.length_c   1.000
_cell.angle_alpha   90.00
_cell.angle_beta   90.00
_cell.angle_gamma   90.00
#
_symmetry.space_group_name_H-M   'P 1'
#
loop_
_entity.id
_entity.type
_entity.pdbx_description
1 polymer ?
#
loop_
_entity_poly.entity_id
_entity_poly.type
_entity_poly.pdbx_seq_one_letter_code
_entity_poly.pdbx_strand_id
1 'polypeptide(L)' 'AHLRVRRAFGPGDIDPRRGSALGPANVLSQSAMFRFPQKARARGLVHAGAYTAPGVGLPMCLISAENAVDLLERT' A
#
# COMPACT_ATOMS: atom_id res chain seq x y z
N ALA A 1 32.42 12.71 22.22
CA ALA A 1 31.36 13.11 21.27
C ALA A 1 30.02 12.65 21.83
N HIS A 2 29.01 13.52 21.95
CA HIS A 2 27.70 13.17 22.50
C HIS A 2 26.65 13.08 21.39
N LEU A 3 25.87 11.99 21.38
CA LEU A 3 24.75 11.78 20.47
C LEU A 3 23.48 12.32 21.13
N ARG A 4 22.81 13.29 20.48
CA ARG A 4 21.55 13.89 20.96
C ARG A 4 20.42 13.51 20.03
N VAL A 5 19.43 12.78 20.55
CA VAL A 5 18.22 12.42 19.81
C VAL A 5 17.24 13.60 19.80
N ARG A 6 16.75 14.02 18.63
CA ARG A 6 15.73 15.08 18.49
C ARG A 6 14.29 14.55 18.52
N ARG A 7 14.07 13.36 17.96
CA ARG A 7 12.77 12.68 17.92
C ARG A 7 12.96 11.18 17.80
N ALA A 8 12.03 10.46 18.39
CA ALA A 8 11.84 9.04 18.19
C ALA A 8 10.38 8.83 17.78
N PHE A 9 10.15 7.88 16.88
CA PHE A 9 8.81 7.46 16.49
C PHE A 9 8.67 5.98 16.81
N GLY A 10 7.59 5.62 17.46
CA GLY A 10 7.21 4.26 17.79
C GLY A 10 5.90 3.85 17.10
N PRO A 11 5.49 2.59 17.28
CA PRO A 11 4.24 2.09 16.71
C PRO A 11 2.99 2.89 17.11
N GLY A 12 2.98 3.47 18.32
CA GLY A 12 1.86 4.29 18.81
C GLY A 12 1.72 5.64 18.11
N ASP A 13 2.73 6.09 17.37
CA ASP A 13 2.68 7.34 16.58
C ASP A 13 2.03 7.14 15.20
N ILE A 14 1.70 5.90 14.84
CA ILE A 14 1.00 5.56 13.61
C ILE A 14 -0.47 5.31 13.94
N ASP A 15 -1.38 6.04 13.29
CA ASP A 15 -2.82 5.84 13.47
C ASP A 15 -3.25 4.46 12.94
N PRO A 16 -3.60 3.49 13.82
CA PRO A 16 -3.94 2.14 13.40
C PRO A 16 -5.24 2.09 12.60
N ARG A 17 -6.11 3.10 12.70
CA ARG A 17 -7.36 3.17 11.92
C ARG A 17 -7.10 3.50 10.45
N ARG A 18 -5.94 4.09 10.14
CA ARG A 18 -5.48 4.39 8.78
C ARG A 18 -4.64 3.27 8.17
N GLY A 19 -4.43 2.19 8.91
CA GLY A 19 -3.62 1.04 8.51
C GLY A 19 -2.26 1.01 9.21
N SER A 20 -1.36 0.18 8.68
CA SER A 20 0.00 0.07 9.18
C SER A 20 0.93 0.92 8.31
N ALA A 21 2.04 1.39 8.88
CA ALA A 21 3.05 2.12 8.10
C ALA A 21 3.67 1.26 6.98
N LEU A 22 3.57 -0.05 7.07
CA LEU A 22 4.17 -1.01 6.14
C LEU A 22 3.12 -1.89 5.45
N GLY A 23 1.85 -1.45 5.40
CA GLY A 23 0.79 -2.17 4.68
C GLY A 23 0.46 -3.56 5.28
N PRO A 24 0.01 -4.52 4.45
CA PRO A 24 -0.27 -5.88 4.90
C PRO A 24 1.02 -6.61 5.31
N ALA A 25 0.88 -7.63 6.15
CA ALA A 25 1.99 -8.50 6.49
C ALA A 25 2.46 -9.31 5.26
N ASN A 26 3.60 -9.99 5.40
CA ASN A 26 4.12 -10.88 4.37
C ASN A 26 3.83 -12.34 4.74
N VAL A 27 2.56 -12.67 4.92
CA VAL A 27 2.10 -14.05 5.16
C VAL A 27 1.61 -14.71 3.87
N LEU A 28 1.62 -16.03 3.81
CA LEU A 28 1.27 -16.78 2.59
C LEU A 28 -0.12 -16.44 2.04
N SER A 29 -1.10 -16.20 2.92
CA SER A 29 -2.45 -15.78 2.54
C SER A 29 -2.51 -14.39 1.89
N GLN A 30 -1.44 -13.60 1.97
CA GLN A 30 -1.31 -12.26 1.38
C GLN A 30 -0.35 -12.26 0.17
N SER A 31 -0.03 -13.44 -0.37
CA SER A 31 0.76 -13.57 -1.61
C SER A 31 0.14 -12.80 -2.77
N ALA A 32 0.93 -12.49 -3.79
CA ALA A 32 0.53 -11.68 -4.94
C ALA A 32 -0.79 -12.15 -5.59
N MET A 33 -1.03 -13.46 -5.67
CA MET A 33 -2.26 -14.05 -6.23
C MET A 33 -3.53 -13.77 -5.41
N PHE A 34 -3.38 -13.42 -4.14
CA PHE A 34 -4.47 -13.17 -3.19
C PHE A 34 -4.50 -11.72 -2.70
N ARG A 35 -3.71 -10.82 -3.30
CA ARG A 35 -3.74 -9.40 -2.97
C ARG A 35 -5.06 -8.76 -3.38
N PHE A 36 -5.38 -7.65 -2.72
CA PHE A 36 -6.55 -6.86 -3.05
C PHE A 36 -6.48 -6.38 -4.52
N PRO A 37 -7.57 -6.57 -5.29
CA PRO A 37 -7.57 -6.30 -6.73
C PRO A 37 -7.62 -4.81 -7.04
N GLN A 38 -7.00 -4.41 -8.15
CA GLN A 38 -7.06 -3.02 -8.63
C GLN A 38 -8.43 -2.63 -9.15
N LYS A 39 -9.14 -3.54 -9.84
CA LYS A 39 -10.48 -3.27 -10.36
C LYS A 39 -11.50 -3.27 -9.23
N ALA A 40 -12.24 -2.17 -9.07
CA ALA A 40 -13.36 -2.14 -8.15
C ALA A 40 -14.61 -2.77 -8.78
N ARG A 41 -15.59 -3.10 -7.94
CA ARG A 41 -16.90 -3.58 -8.40
C ARG A 41 -17.70 -2.47 -9.11
N ALA A 42 -17.51 -1.21 -8.68
CA ALA A 42 -18.13 -0.06 -9.33
C ALA A 42 -17.40 0.30 -10.63
N ARG A 43 -18.15 0.69 -11.65
CA ARG A 43 -17.59 1.13 -12.94
C ARG A 43 -16.84 2.45 -12.76
N GLY A 44 -15.67 2.57 -13.40
CA GLY A 44 -14.84 3.78 -13.33
C GLY A 44 -14.13 3.98 -11.99
N LEU A 45 -14.12 2.95 -11.11
CA LEU A 45 -13.41 3.00 -9.84
C LEU A 45 -12.27 1.97 -9.83
N VAL A 46 -11.09 2.44 -9.41
CA VAL A 46 -9.88 1.62 -9.26
C VAL A 46 -9.25 1.83 -7.88
N HIS A 47 -8.51 0.83 -7.43
CA HIS A 47 -7.72 0.86 -6.21
C HIS A 47 -6.24 0.91 -6.56
N ALA A 48 -5.47 1.68 -5.78
CA ALA A 48 -4.02 1.80 -5.93
C ALA A 48 -3.34 1.95 -4.55
N GLY A 49 -2.04 1.67 -4.49
CA GLY A 49 -1.21 1.85 -3.29
C GLY A 49 -0.89 0.56 -2.53
N ALA A 50 -0.41 0.71 -1.29
CA ALA A 50 0.31 -0.35 -0.55
C ALA A 50 -0.49 -1.62 -0.23
N TYR A 51 -1.82 -1.51 -0.18
CA TYR A 51 -2.72 -2.63 0.10
C TYR A 51 -3.21 -3.34 -1.16
N THR A 52 -2.98 -2.72 -2.31
CA THR A 52 -3.42 -3.23 -3.61
C THR A 52 -2.26 -3.96 -4.27
N ALA A 53 -2.56 -4.90 -5.17
CA ALA A 53 -1.53 -5.43 -6.06
C ALA A 53 -0.75 -4.28 -6.74
N PRO A 54 0.59 -4.34 -6.81
CA PRO A 54 1.44 -5.48 -6.50
C PRO A 54 2.02 -5.50 -5.07
N GLY A 55 1.82 -4.44 -4.26
CA GLY A 55 2.07 -4.49 -2.82
C GLY A 55 2.60 -3.26 -2.11
N VAL A 56 3.22 -3.50 -0.95
CA VAL A 56 3.77 -2.45 -0.08
C VAL A 56 5.20 -2.08 -0.46
N GLY A 57 5.58 -0.85 -0.14
CA GLY A 57 6.86 -0.25 -0.47
C GLY A 57 6.68 0.81 -1.55
N LEU A 58 7.51 1.85 -1.52
CA LEU A 58 7.42 2.95 -2.48
C LEU A 58 7.40 2.48 -3.94
N PRO A 59 8.30 1.57 -4.40
CA PRO A 59 8.26 1.10 -5.78
C PRO A 59 6.94 0.41 -6.13
N MET A 60 6.42 -0.41 -5.21
CA MET A 60 5.19 -1.17 -5.44
C MET A 60 3.96 -0.26 -5.48
N CYS A 61 3.92 0.79 -4.66
CA CYS A 61 2.87 1.81 -4.72
C CYS A 61 2.86 2.55 -6.05
N LEU A 62 4.03 2.89 -6.61
CA LEU A 62 4.15 3.58 -7.89
C LEU A 62 3.69 2.70 -9.05
N ILE A 63 4.15 1.45 -9.10
CA ILE A 63 3.70 0.47 -10.10
C ILE A 63 2.18 0.23 -9.97
N SER A 64 1.66 0.17 -8.74
CA SER A 64 0.21 0.08 -8.51
C SER A 64 -0.54 1.27 -9.11
N ALA A 65 -0.02 2.49 -8.94
CA ALA A 65 -0.65 3.69 -9.48
C ALA A 65 -0.64 3.71 -11.02
N GLU A 66 0.47 3.33 -11.65
CA GLU A 66 0.59 3.21 -13.11
C GLU A 66 -0.45 2.22 -13.67
N ASN A 67 -0.49 1.00 -13.13
CA ASN A 67 -1.46 -0.01 -13.56
C ASN A 67 -2.92 0.44 -13.36
N ALA A 68 -3.20 1.23 -12.32
CA ALA A 68 -4.53 1.75 -12.05
C ALA A 68 -4.96 2.80 -13.10
N VAL A 69 -4.04 3.66 -13.54
CA VAL A 69 -4.29 4.62 -14.63
C VAL A 69 -4.56 3.87 -15.94
N ASP A 70 -3.70 2.91 -16.29
CA ASP A 70 -3.89 2.03 -17.45
C ASP A 70 -5.25 1.34 -17.45
N LEU A 71 -5.70 0.87 -16.28
CA LEU A 71 -6.99 0.20 -16.15
C LEU A 71 -8.15 1.18 -16.36
N LEU A 72 -8.06 2.40 -15.82
CA LEU A 72 -9.08 3.44 -16.03
C LEU A 72 -9.23 3.80 -17.51
N GLU A 73 -8.12 3.95 -18.23
CA GLU A 73 -8.14 4.30 -19.66
C GLU A 73 -8.78 3.20 -20.54
N ARG A 74 -8.81 1.95 -20.06
CA ARG A 74 -9.37 0.80 -20.77
C ARG A 74 -10.84 0.53 -20.46
N THR A 75 -11.47 1.23 -19.52
CA THR A 75 -12.83 0.94 -19.02
C THR A 75 -13.87 1.90 -19.58
#